data_AF-A0AAU8FM75-F1
#
_entry.id   AF-A0AAU8FM75-F1
#
_cell.length_a   1.000
_cell.length_b   1.000
_cell.length_c   1.000
_cell.angle_alpha   90.00
_cell.angle_beta   90.00
_cell.angle_gamma   90.00
#
_symmetry.space_group_name_H-M   'P 1'
#
loop_
_entity.id
_entity.type
_entity.pdbx_description
1 polymer ?
#
loop_
_entity_poly.entity_id
_entity_poly.type
_entity_poly.pdbx_seq_one_letter_code
_entity_poly.pdbx_strand_id
1 'polypeptide(L)'
;MSLFSTSYGNESALYAAIFFAILPVHAEVISWIAASKILGCTLFSLVALISFGKNLEKSSVFRNLSTVGSLVAAFGFKEQAIMVPPILVLLAAMYQKKGLSMALAKHGYLLILSVMGLYWSYLGSLGLAHVFPKKLASGIIHTFCMPLHCLYLYVQHAFIPYNLSIRYSSPSFQECMFSLVLTLMLVIFFKRSWRIIAVNQGVVFGLGFFLISIFCFLNIMPLPRPSVAADRYLYFSSVGLTFVTVPIFQFLLKRRWGYALLIIYISIMMVNTFERCLTWSFV
;
A
#
# COMPACT_ATOMS: atom_id res chain seq x y z
N MET A 1 -15.80 -14.29 -14.59
CA MET A 1 -16.03 -13.19 -13.64
C MET A 1 -14.75 -12.42 -13.54
N SER A 2 -14.65 -11.31 -14.28
CA SER A 2 -13.50 -10.44 -14.19
C SER A 2 -13.60 -9.63 -12.91
N LEU A 3 -12.47 -9.20 -12.35
CA LEU A 3 -12.41 -8.27 -11.21
C LEU A 3 -13.25 -6.99 -11.43
N PHE A 4 -13.51 -6.64 -12.68
CA PHE A 4 -14.35 -5.51 -13.09
C PHE A 4 -15.83 -5.90 -13.35
N SER A 5 -16.14 -7.19 -13.51
CA SER A 5 -17.50 -7.71 -13.74
C SER A 5 -18.16 -8.29 -12.47
N THR A 6 -17.57 -8.11 -11.29
CA THR A 6 -18.11 -8.65 -10.03
C THR A 6 -18.44 -7.56 -9.01
N SER A 7 -19.75 -7.29 -8.88
CA SER A 7 -20.45 -7.00 -7.62
C SER A 7 -20.24 -5.67 -6.89
N TYR A 8 -19.34 -4.78 -7.29
CA TYR A 8 -19.15 -3.49 -6.62
C TYR A 8 -19.76 -2.35 -7.44
N GLY A 9 -20.96 -1.91 -7.05
CA GLY A 9 -21.65 -0.75 -7.65
C GLY A 9 -21.10 0.60 -7.16
N ASN A 10 -21.72 1.70 -7.59
CA ASN A 10 -21.31 3.07 -7.22
C ASN A 10 -21.18 3.29 -5.70
N GLU A 11 -22.02 2.64 -4.89
CA GLU A 11 -21.93 2.68 -3.42
C GLU A 11 -20.58 2.17 -2.91
N SER A 12 -20.02 1.14 -3.55
CA SER A 12 -18.74 0.56 -3.16
C SER A 12 -17.58 1.49 -3.44
N ALA A 13 -17.65 2.23 -4.55
CA ALA A 13 -16.69 3.29 -4.86
C ALA A 13 -16.79 4.44 -3.85
N LEU A 14 -18.01 4.81 -3.43
CA LEU A 14 -18.21 5.81 -2.37
C LEU A 14 -17.61 5.35 -1.03
N TYR A 15 -17.85 4.10 -0.61
CA TYR A 15 -17.28 3.57 0.64
C TYR A 15 -15.74 3.52 0.61
N ALA A 16 -15.17 3.09 -0.53
CA ALA A 16 -13.73 3.12 -0.74
C ALA A 16 -13.16 4.53 -0.63
N ALA A 17 -13.82 5.52 -1.26
CA ALA A 17 -13.40 6.92 -1.22
C ALA A 17 -13.50 7.51 0.19
N ILE A 18 -14.60 7.25 0.93
CA ILE A 18 -14.76 7.71 2.32
C ILE A 18 -13.67 7.10 3.20
N PHE A 19 -13.46 5.78 3.13
CA PHE A 19 -12.42 5.13 3.94
C PHE A 19 -11.04 5.72 3.63
N PHE A 20 -10.69 5.91 2.36
CA PHE A 20 -9.40 6.51 1.98
C PHE A 20 -9.27 7.94 2.51
N ALA A 21 -10.28 8.78 2.34
CA ALA A 21 -10.21 10.21 2.64
C ALA A 21 -10.08 10.53 4.14
N ILE A 22 -10.59 9.67 5.02
CA ILE A 22 -10.63 9.92 6.46
C ILE A 22 -9.44 9.38 7.23
N LEU A 23 -8.49 8.70 6.58
CA LEU A 23 -7.38 8.04 7.26
C LEU A 23 -6.36 9.07 7.81
N PRO A 24 -6.16 9.15 9.15
CA PRO A 24 -5.23 10.12 9.75
C PRO A 24 -3.78 9.96 9.31
N VAL A 25 -3.38 8.74 8.92
CA VAL A 25 -2.02 8.45 8.41
C VAL A 25 -1.72 9.19 7.10
N HIS A 26 -2.74 9.69 6.40
CA HIS A 26 -2.54 10.47 5.18
C HIS A 26 -2.14 11.91 5.47
N ALA A 27 -2.38 12.42 6.67
CA ALA A 27 -2.16 13.83 7.03
C ALA A 27 -0.75 14.34 6.68
N GLU A 28 0.29 13.51 6.83
CA GLU A 28 1.67 13.84 6.40
C GLU A 28 1.72 14.21 4.91
N VAL A 29 1.06 13.43 4.05
CA VAL A 29 1.10 13.61 2.60
C VAL A 29 0.28 14.81 2.13
N ILE A 30 -0.82 15.11 2.81
CA ILE A 30 -1.75 16.19 2.43
C ILE A 30 -1.35 17.54 3.03
N SER A 31 -0.74 17.56 4.21
CA SER A 31 -0.45 18.81 4.94
C SER A 31 0.98 19.30 4.75
N TRP A 32 1.93 18.41 4.44
CA TRP A 32 3.33 18.77 4.27
C TRP A 32 3.71 18.86 2.79
N ILE A 33 4.02 20.07 2.31
CA ILE A 33 4.27 20.32 0.88
C ILE A 33 5.44 19.49 0.32
N ALA A 34 6.46 19.18 1.13
CA ALA A 34 7.59 18.34 0.71
C ALA A 34 7.19 16.88 0.43
N ALA A 35 6.03 16.43 0.94
CA ALA A 35 5.45 15.12 0.67
C ALA A 35 4.58 15.10 -0.60
N SER A 36 4.36 16.24 -1.29
CA SER A 36 3.54 16.34 -2.51
C SER A 36 3.95 15.38 -3.64
N LYS A 37 5.23 14.98 -3.70
CA LYS A 37 5.72 13.94 -4.61
C LYS A 37 4.97 12.60 -4.49
N ILE A 38 4.39 12.33 -3.32
CA ILE A 38 3.63 11.10 -3.06
C ILE A 38 2.23 11.18 -3.66
N LEU A 39 1.63 12.37 -3.69
CA LEU A 39 0.36 12.63 -4.39
C LEU A 39 0.52 12.38 -5.89
N GLY A 40 1.55 12.96 -6.51
CA GLY A 40 1.86 12.75 -7.92
C GLY A 40 2.11 11.28 -8.24
N CYS A 41 2.99 10.62 -7.47
CA CYS A 41 3.23 9.18 -7.60
C CYS A 41 1.94 8.36 -7.51
N THR A 42 1.08 8.64 -6.54
CA THR A 42 -0.18 7.90 -6.32
C THR A 42 -1.17 8.13 -7.45
N LEU A 43 -1.37 9.38 -7.88
CA LEU A 43 -2.26 9.73 -8.98
C LEU A 43 -1.88 8.99 -10.26
N PHE A 44 -0.62 9.10 -10.70
CA PHE A 44 -0.17 8.44 -11.92
C PHE A 44 -0.18 6.90 -11.79
N SER A 45 0.09 6.36 -10.60
CA SER A 45 -0.06 4.92 -10.34
C SER A 45 -1.51 4.45 -10.51
N LEU A 46 -2.48 5.22 -10.01
CA LEU A 46 -3.91 4.93 -10.19
C LEU A 46 -4.35 5.03 -11.66
N VAL A 47 -3.88 6.04 -12.39
CA VAL A 47 -4.14 6.15 -13.84
C VAL A 47 -3.57 4.94 -14.58
N ALA A 48 -2.35 4.50 -14.25
CA ALA A 48 -1.76 3.30 -14.83
C ALA A 48 -2.63 2.06 -14.56
N LEU A 49 -3.08 1.86 -13.32
CA LEU A 49 -3.94 0.74 -12.94
C LEU A 49 -5.28 0.74 -13.68
N ILE A 50 -5.93 1.90 -13.79
CA ILE A 50 -7.22 2.06 -14.48
C ILE A 50 -7.07 1.82 -15.99
N SER A 51 -6.08 2.46 -16.62
CA SER A 51 -5.81 2.31 -18.05
C SER A 51 -5.46 0.87 -18.39
N PHE A 52 -4.63 0.22 -17.58
CA PHE A 52 -4.27 -1.18 -17.74
C PHE A 52 -5.47 -2.11 -17.57
N GLY A 53 -6.27 -1.93 -16.51
CA GLY A 53 -7.48 -2.71 -16.27
C GLY A 53 -8.46 -2.66 -17.45
N LYS A 54 -8.73 -1.45 -17.97
CA LYS A 54 -9.54 -1.27 -19.19
C LYS A 54 -8.91 -1.89 -20.44
N ASN A 55 -7.57 -1.96 -20.48
CA ASN A 55 -6.85 -2.60 -21.58
C ASN A 55 -6.94 -4.13 -21.54
N LEU A 56 -7.13 -4.73 -20.36
CA LEU A 56 -7.38 -6.17 -20.20
C LEU A 56 -8.76 -6.60 -20.73
N GLU A 57 -9.77 -5.73 -20.62
CA GLU A 57 -11.10 -5.96 -21.18
C GLU A 57 -11.11 -5.83 -22.70
N LYS A 58 -10.57 -4.70 -23.20
CA LYS A 58 -10.48 -4.41 -24.61
C LYS A 58 -9.10 -3.83 -24.89
N SER A 59 -8.32 -4.51 -25.71
CA SER A 59 -7.00 -4.02 -26.11
C SER A 59 -7.10 -2.67 -26.85
N SER A 60 -6.24 -1.73 -26.50
CA SER A 60 -6.10 -0.43 -27.15
C SER A 60 -4.68 0.10 -26.97
N VAL A 61 -4.06 0.52 -28.08
CA VAL A 61 -2.72 1.12 -28.08
C VAL A 61 -2.69 2.37 -27.20
N PHE A 62 -3.73 3.22 -27.26
CA PHE A 62 -3.82 4.42 -26.43
C PHE A 62 -3.86 4.10 -24.93
N ARG A 63 -4.60 3.07 -24.51
CA ARG A 63 -4.62 2.64 -23.09
C ARG A 63 -3.28 2.05 -22.65
N ASN A 64 -2.59 1.33 -23.53
CA ASN A 64 -1.27 0.82 -23.24
C ASN A 64 -0.23 1.95 -23.11
N LEU A 65 -0.24 2.92 -24.03
CA LEU A 65 0.58 4.14 -23.95
C LEU A 65 0.27 4.95 -22.69
N SER A 66 -1.00 5.12 -22.34
CA SER A 66 -1.41 5.78 -21.10
C SER A 66 -0.87 5.04 -19.87
N THR A 67 -0.90 3.71 -19.87
CA THR A 67 -0.34 2.92 -18.76
C THR A 67 1.16 3.13 -18.63
N VAL A 68 1.91 2.97 -19.73
CA VAL A 68 3.38 3.14 -19.74
C VAL A 68 3.77 4.58 -19.39
N GLY A 69 3.14 5.57 -20.01
CA GLY A 69 3.41 6.99 -19.73
C GLY A 69 3.12 7.36 -18.28
N SER A 70 2.05 6.81 -17.70
CA SER A 70 1.73 7.04 -16.28
C SER A 70 2.71 6.33 -15.34
N LEU A 71 3.21 5.14 -15.68
CA LEU A 71 4.27 4.48 -14.89
C LEU A 71 5.56 5.29 -14.87
N VAL A 72 5.98 5.82 -16.03
CA VAL A 72 7.16 6.69 -16.14
C VAL A 72 6.96 7.96 -15.33
N ALA A 73 5.80 8.61 -15.45
CA ALA A 73 5.46 9.79 -14.66
C ALA A 73 5.47 9.50 -13.16
N ALA A 74 4.82 8.43 -12.72
CA ALA A 74 4.78 8.03 -11.30
C ALA A 74 6.20 7.84 -10.72
N PHE A 75 7.08 7.19 -11.48
CA PHE A 75 8.47 6.99 -11.08
C PHE A 75 9.28 8.29 -11.05
N GLY A 76 9.02 9.21 -11.98
CA GLY A 76 9.61 10.55 -11.96
C GLY A 76 9.26 11.34 -10.69
N PHE A 77 8.09 11.07 -10.08
CA PHE A 77 7.72 11.65 -8.79
C PHE A 77 8.38 10.94 -7.62
N LYS A 78 8.36 9.60 -7.60
CA LYS A 78 8.90 8.82 -6.49
C LYS A 78 9.28 7.40 -6.90
N GLU A 79 10.40 6.94 -6.35
CA GLU A 79 10.91 5.57 -6.49
C GLU A 79 9.90 4.50 -6.06
N GLN A 80 8.98 4.83 -5.16
CA GLN A 80 7.89 3.96 -4.69
C GLN A 80 7.04 3.39 -5.85
N ALA A 81 7.00 4.07 -7.00
CA ALA A 81 6.29 3.60 -8.18
C ALA A 81 6.82 2.27 -8.76
N ILE A 82 8.03 1.83 -8.37
CA ILE A 82 8.57 0.51 -8.75
C ILE A 82 7.70 -0.65 -8.24
N MET A 83 6.84 -0.42 -7.24
CA MET A 83 5.87 -1.40 -6.75
C MET A 83 4.59 -1.48 -7.60
N VAL A 84 4.37 -0.58 -8.57
CA VAL A 84 3.16 -0.58 -9.40
C VAL A 84 3.13 -1.72 -10.41
N PRO A 85 4.21 -2.02 -11.18
CA PRO A 85 4.16 -3.11 -12.13
C PRO A 85 3.84 -4.49 -11.52
N PRO A 86 4.37 -4.90 -10.35
CA PRO A 86 3.94 -6.15 -9.70
C PRO A 86 2.45 -6.16 -9.33
N ILE A 87 1.86 -4.99 -9.01
CA ILE A 87 0.41 -4.84 -8.81
C ILE A 87 -0.35 -5.01 -10.12
N LEU A 88 0.15 -4.48 -11.25
CA LEU A 88 -0.45 -4.72 -12.57
C LEU A 88 -0.42 -6.22 -12.93
N VAL A 89 0.68 -6.90 -12.59
CA VAL A 89 0.80 -8.35 -12.77
C VAL A 89 -0.22 -9.11 -11.92
N LEU A 90 -0.40 -8.72 -10.65
CA LEU A 90 -1.45 -9.26 -9.79
C LEU A 90 -2.84 -9.07 -10.41
N LEU A 91 -3.15 -7.85 -10.87
CA LEU A 91 -4.43 -7.54 -11.53
C LEU A 91 -4.65 -8.41 -12.78
N ALA A 92 -3.63 -8.57 -13.62
CA ALA A 92 -3.70 -9.38 -14.83
C ALA A 92 -3.90 -10.87 -14.53
N ALA A 93 -3.17 -11.41 -13.54
CA ALA A 93 -3.27 -12.81 -13.13
C ALA A 93 -4.68 -13.15 -12.63
N MET A 94 -5.29 -12.24 -11.88
CA MET A 94 -6.66 -12.38 -11.37
C MET A 94 -7.71 -12.21 -12.48
N TYR A 95 -7.44 -11.38 -13.48
CA TYR A 95 -8.36 -11.14 -14.60
C TYR A 95 -8.36 -12.30 -15.62
N GLN A 96 -7.20 -12.79 -16.05
CA GLN A 96 -7.12 -13.65 -17.24
C GLN A 96 -7.27 -15.15 -16.97
N LYS A 97 -7.14 -15.64 -15.72
CA LYS A 97 -7.13 -17.09 -15.36
C LYS A 97 -6.19 -18.00 -16.19
N LYS A 98 -5.46 -17.47 -17.18
CA LYS A 98 -4.67 -18.18 -18.20
C LYS A 98 -3.14 -18.09 -17.97
N GLY A 99 -2.72 -17.76 -16.74
CA GLY A 99 -1.31 -17.83 -16.33
C GLY A 99 -0.52 -16.53 -16.50
N LEU A 100 0.54 -16.41 -15.69
CA LEU A 100 1.38 -15.22 -15.51
C LEU A 100 2.19 -14.84 -16.77
N SER A 101 2.59 -15.85 -17.56
CA SER A 101 3.52 -15.71 -18.69
C SER A 101 2.95 -14.87 -19.84
N MET A 102 1.66 -15.02 -20.14
CA MET A 102 1.02 -14.31 -21.26
C MET A 102 0.72 -12.84 -20.93
N ALA A 103 0.42 -12.54 -19.66
CA ALA A 103 0.21 -11.18 -19.19
C ALA A 103 1.51 -10.36 -19.20
N LEU A 104 2.62 -10.98 -18.80
CA LEU A 104 3.95 -10.39 -18.73
C LEU A 104 4.56 -10.16 -20.13
N ALA A 105 4.46 -11.15 -21.02
CA ALA A 105 5.04 -11.08 -22.36
C ALA A 105 4.37 -10.04 -23.27
N LYS A 106 3.06 -9.80 -23.08
CA LYS A 106 2.28 -8.97 -23.99
C LYS A 106 2.46 -7.45 -23.79
N HIS A 107 2.98 -7.01 -22.65
CA HIS A 107 2.88 -5.58 -22.28
C HIS A 107 4.18 -4.87 -21.89
N GLY A 108 5.35 -5.51 -22.00
CA GLY A 108 6.64 -4.83 -21.78
C GLY A 108 6.89 -4.29 -20.36
N TYR A 109 5.98 -4.49 -19.40
CA TYR A 109 6.15 -4.01 -18.01
C TYR A 109 7.33 -4.65 -17.29
N LEU A 110 7.74 -5.86 -17.70
CA LEU A 110 9.00 -6.47 -17.27
C LEU A 110 10.21 -5.65 -17.68
N LEU A 111 10.19 -5.01 -18.85
CA LEU A 111 11.28 -4.12 -19.28
C LEU A 111 11.35 -2.88 -18.39
N ILE A 112 10.19 -2.30 -18.04
CA ILE A 112 10.11 -1.16 -17.11
C ILE A 112 10.62 -1.56 -15.72
N LEU A 113 10.20 -2.73 -15.21
CA LEU A 113 10.71 -3.29 -13.96
C LEU A 113 12.23 -3.49 -13.98
N SER A 114 12.76 -4.04 -15.06
CA SER A 114 14.19 -4.27 -15.24
C SER A 114 14.97 -2.95 -15.29
N VAL A 115 14.49 -1.96 -16.05
CA VAL A 115 15.13 -0.63 -16.14
C VAL A 115 15.09 0.08 -14.79
N MET A 116 13.96 0.06 -14.09
CA MET A 116 13.83 0.65 -12.75
C MET A 116 14.71 -0.06 -11.72
N GLY A 117 14.76 -1.39 -11.74
CA GLY A 117 15.60 -2.19 -10.87
C GLY A 117 17.10 -1.98 -11.12
N LEU A 118 17.50 -1.84 -12.38
CA LEU A 118 18.87 -1.48 -12.77
C LEU A 118 19.23 -0.06 -12.33
N TYR A 119 18.32 0.91 -12.48
CA TYR A 119 18.52 2.28 -11.99
C TYR A 119 18.72 2.30 -10.46
N TRP A 120 17.91 1.56 -9.71
CA TRP A 120 18.07 1.44 -8.26
C TRP A 120 19.41 0.80 -7.86
N SER A 121 19.79 -0.26 -8.57
CA SER A 121 21.08 -0.93 -8.37
C SER A 121 22.26 -0.01 -8.70
N TYR A 122 22.13 0.81 -9.74
CA TYR A 122 23.11 1.82 -10.12
C TYR A 122 23.26 2.92 -9.06
N LEU A 123 22.15 3.47 -8.56
CA LEU A 123 22.17 4.45 -7.46
C LEU A 123 22.81 3.89 -6.19
N GLY A 124 22.53 2.62 -5.87
CA GLY A 124 23.19 1.91 -4.78
C GLY A 124 24.70 1.75 -4.99
N SER A 125 25.13 1.49 -6.23
CA SER A 125 26.54 1.31 -6.60
C SER A 125 27.37 2.61 -6.61
N LEU A 126 26.74 3.77 -6.82
CA LEU A 126 27.39 5.08 -6.82
C LEU A 126 27.81 5.58 -5.43
N GLY A 127 27.63 4.78 -4.38
CA GLY A 127 28.04 5.17 -3.03
C GLY A 127 27.26 6.34 -2.43
N LEU A 128 26.18 6.79 -3.06
CA LEU A 128 25.16 7.63 -2.38
C LEU A 128 24.44 6.84 -1.27
N ALA A 129 24.62 5.52 -1.27
CA ALA A 129 24.34 4.61 -0.17
C ALA A 129 25.54 4.43 0.81
N HIS A 130 26.55 5.31 0.85
CA HIS A 130 27.67 5.23 1.80
C HIS A 130 27.59 6.20 2.99
N VAL A 131 26.49 6.96 3.14
CA VAL A 131 26.23 7.78 4.35
C VAL A 131 25.62 6.95 5.48
N PHE A 132 25.95 5.67 5.59
CA PHE A 132 25.49 4.85 6.69
C PHE A 132 26.56 4.69 7.75
N PRO A 133 26.22 4.85 9.04
CA PRO A 133 27.03 4.22 10.07
C PRO A 133 27.02 2.72 9.80
N LYS A 134 28.21 2.13 9.62
CA LYS A 134 28.50 0.68 9.60
C LYS A 134 28.04 -0.08 10.86
N LYS A 135 27.10 0.48 11.64
CA LYS A 135 26.86 0.16 13.05
C LYS A 135 25.38 -0.02 13.42
N LEU A 136 24.48 -0.26 12.47
CA LEU A 136 23.17 -0.85 12.79
C LEU A 136 23.20 -2.37 12.61
N ALA A 137 23.80 -3.01 13.61
CA ALA A 137 23.56 -4.36 14.12
C ALA A 137 23.14 -5.46 13.11
N SER A 138 24.15 -6.18 12.62
CA SER A 138 24.04 -7.56 12.14
C SER A 138 23.55 -8.51 13.25
N GLY A 139 22.24 -8.55 13.48
CA GLY A 139 21.62 -9.45 14.46
C GLY A 139 20.27 -9.97 13.97
N ILE A 140 19.87 -11.14 14.46
CA ILE A 140 18.57 -11.79 14.18
C ILE A 140 17.39 -10.82 14.35
N ILE A 141 17.50 -9.89 15.30
CA ILE A 141 16.52 -8.82 15.56
C ILE A 141 16.36 -7.90 14.35
N HIS A 142 17.45 -7.42 13.75
CA HIS A 142 17.37 -6.51 12.62
C HIS A 142 16.88 -7.21 11.35
N THR A 143 17.27 -8.47 11.14
CA THR A 143 16.91 -9.22 9.93
C THR A 143 15.46 -9.73 9.94
N PHE A 144 14.96 -10.18 11.10
CA PHE A 144 13.63 -10.80 11.18
C PHE A 144 12.60 -9.97 11.96
N CYS A 145 12.99 -9.30 13.04
CA CYS A 145 12.01 -8.56 13.85
C CYS A 145 11.60 -7.25 13.18
N MET A 146 12.52 -6.54 12.51
CA MET A 146 12.23 -5.25 11.90
C MET A 146 11.15 -5.31 10.82
N PRO A 147 11.17 -6.26 9.86
CA PRO A 147 10.10 -6.38 8.88
C PRO A 147 8.73 -6.68 9.48
N LEU A 148 8.69 -7.54 10.50
CA LEU A 148 7.44 -7.89 11.19
C LEU A 148 6.91 -6.71 12.00
N HIS A 149 7.79 -5.98 12.70
CA HIS A 149 7.43 -4.77 13.43
C HIS A 149 6.89 -3.69 12.49
N CYS A 150 7.55 -3.47 11.35
CA CYS A 150 7.07 -2.51 10.36
C CYS A 150 5.73 -2.93 9.76
N LEU A 151 5.57 -4.21 9.41
CA LEU A 151 4.31 -4.73 8.89
C LEU A 151 3.19 -4.53 9.91
N TYR A 152 3.45 -4.87 11.18
CA TYR A 152 2.54 -4.62 12.28
C TYR A 152 2.16 -3.13 12.39
N LEU A 153 3.13 -2.22 12.43
CA LEU A 153 2.88 -0.78 12.51
C LEU A 153 2.03 -0.28 11.32
N TYR A 154 2.33 -0.72 10.10
CA TYR A 154 1.56 -0.32 8.92
C TYR A 154 0.13 -0.84 8.95
N VAL A 155 -0.08 -2.09 9.38
CA VAL A 155 -1.43 -2.64 9.56
C VAL A 155 -2.16 -1.92 10.68
N GLN A 156 -1.51 -1.70 11.82
CA GLN A 156 -2.06 -0.95 12.95
C GLN A 156 -2.50 0.43 12.47
N HIS A 157 -1.58 1.24 11.95
CA HIS A 157 -1.87 2.63 11.58
C HIS A 157 -2.95 2.75 10.49
N ALA A 158 -3.07 1.76 9.59
CA ALA A 158 -4.08 1.79 8.55
C ALA A 158 -5.52 1.52 9.03
N PHE A 159 -5.70 0.81 10.16
CA PHE A 159 -7.04 0.50 10.70
C PHE A 159 -7.32 1.21 12.03
N ILE A 160 -6.28 1.38 12.83
CA ILE A 160 -6.25 1.96 14.18
C ILE A 160 -5.06 2.95 14.23
N PRO A 161 -5.24 4.19 13.74
CA PRO A 161 -4.22 5.24 13.70
C PRO A 161 -3.95 5.80 15.10
N TYR A 162 -3.36 4.96 15.95
CA TYR A 162 -3.00 5.27 17.33
C TYR A 162 -1.49 5.53 17.41
N ASN A 163 -1.13 6.55 18.20
CA ASN A 163 0.25 6.95 18.47
C ASN A 163 1.07 7.27 17.20
N LEU A 164 0.45 8.00 16.26
CA LEU A 164 1.15 8.45 15.05
C LEU A 164 2.26 9.44 15.41
N SER A 165 3.48 9.18 14.95
CA SER A 165 4.66 9.99 15.25
C SER A 165 5.29 10.55 13.98
N ILE A 166 5.89 11.73 14.05
CA ILE A 166 6.67 12.30 12.92
C ILE A 166 7.88 11.40 12.63
N ARG A 167 8.46 10.80 13.68
CA ARG A 167 9.61 9.90 13.58
C ARG A 167 9.37 8.65 14.40
N TYR A 168 9.56 7.51 13.74
CA TYR A 168 9.48 6.20 14.38
C TYR A 168 10.89 5.71 14.70
N SER A 169 11.15 5.55 16.00
CA SER A 169 12.39 5.01 16.53
C SER A 169 12.49 3.51 16.25
N SER A 170 13.72 2.97 16.36
CA SER A 170 13.91 1.53 16.33
C SER A 170 13.25 0.86 17.52
N PRO A 171 12.52 -0.26 17.31
CA PRO A 171 11.87 -0.97 18.38
C PRO A 171 12.90 -1.55 19.35
N SER A 172 12.56 -1.49 20.64
CA SER A 172 13.19 -2.31 21.67
C SER A 172 12.98 -3.79 21.41
N PHE A 173 13.75 -4.65 22.07
CA PHE A 173 13.58 -6.10 21.97
C PHE A 173 12.17 -6.56 22.38
N GLN A 174 11.60 -5.93 23.41
CA GLN A 174 10.25 -6.25 23.88
C GLN A 174 9.18 -5.90 22.84
N GLU A 175 9.28 -4.73 22.20
CA GLU A 175 8.39 -4.33 21.11
C GLU A 175 8.51 -5.25 19.90
N CYS A 176 9.74 -5.71 19.60
CA CYS A 176 9.96 -6.72 18.56
C CYS A 176 9.23 -8.02 18.85
N MET A 177 9.33 -8.54 20.08
CA MET A 177 8.64 -9.78 20.48
C MET A 177 7.13 -9.60 20.45
N PHE A 178 6.63 -8.46 20.90
CA PHE A 178 5.20 -8.14 20.84
C PHE A 178 4.68 -8.10 19.40
N SER A 179 5.37 -7.39 18.50
CA SER A 179 5.01 -7.34 17.07
C SER A 179 5.11 -8.70 16.39
N LEU A 180 6.07 -9.54 16.77
CA LEU A 180 6.17 -10.93 16.29
C LEU A 180 4.92 -11.72 16.68
N VAL A 181 4.53 -11.70 17.96
CA VAL A 181 3.32 -12.40 18.45
C VAL A 181 2.07 -11.93 17.70
N LEU A 182 1.87 -10.62 17.56
CA LEU A 182 0.72 -10.07 16.85
C LEU A 182 0.73 -10.43 15.36
N THR A 183 1.90 -10.39 14.72
CA THR A 183 2.01 -10.79 13.32
C THR A 183 1.71 -12.27 13.14
N LEU A 184 2.17 -13.13 14.05
CA LEU A 184 1.83 -14.55 14.03
C LEU A 184 0.32 -14.78 14.26
N MET A 185 -0.30 -14.04 15.17
CA MET A 185 -1.76 -14.08 15.37
C MET A 185 -2.52 -13.67 14.11
N LEU A 186 -2.08 -12.61 13.42
CA LEU A 186 -2.62 -12.19 12.14
C LEU A 186 -2.47 -13.28 11.08
N VAL A 187 -1.29 -13.90 10.95
CA VAL A 187 -1.06 -15.00 10.01
C VAL A 187 -1.97 -16.19 10.29
N ILE A 188 -2.14 -16.58 11.56
CA ILE A 188 -3.04 -17.66 11.96
C ILE A 188 -4.50 -17.31 11.63
N PHE A 189 -4.92 -16.07 11.92
CA PHE A 189 -6.26 -15.57 11.58
C PHE A 189 -6.51 -15.61 10.07
N PHE A 190 -5.58 -15.10 9.26
CA PHE A 190 -5.68 -15.14 7.80
C PHE A 190 -5.69 -16.56 7.28
N LYS A 191 -4.86 -17.47 7.81
CA LYS A 191 -4.85 -18.88 7.43
C LYS A 191 -6.19 -19.55 7.70
N ARG A 192 -6.79 -19.33 8.88
CA ARG A 192 -8.10 -19.88 9.24
C ARG A 192 -9.23 -19.28 8.39
N SER A 193 -9.16 -17.98 8.12
CA SER A 193 -10.18 -17.25 7.36
C SER A 193 -9.98 -17.32 5.85
N TRP A 194 -8.89 -17.94 5.36
CA TRP A 194 -8.50 -17.91 3.95
C TRP A 194 -9.60 -18.44 3.04
N ARG A 195 -10.31 -19.51 3.43
CA ARG A 195 -11.41 -20.06 2.63
C ARG A 195 -12.54 -19.05 2.40
N ILE A 196 -12.80 -18.18 3.37
CA ILE A 196 -13.83 -17.13 3.28
C ILE A 196 -13.29 -15.95 2.47
N ILE A 197 -12.07 -15.52 2.75
CA ILE A 197 -11.41 -14.40 2.08
C ILE A 197 -11.22 -14.69 0.59
N ALA A 198 -10.79 -15.90 0.24
CA ALA A 198 -10.50 -16.32 -1.13
C ALA A 198 -11.74 -16.33 -2.05
N VAL A 199 -12.95 -16.36 -1.48
CA VAL A 199 -14.20 -16.21 -2.24
C VAL A 199 -14.33 -14.79 -2.78
N ASN A 200 -13.87 -13.79 -2.04
CA ASN A 200 -13.95 -12.39 -2.44
C ASN A 200 -12.67 -11.95 -3.14
N GLN A 201 -12.68 -12.00 -4.48
CA GLN A 201 -11.54 -11.58 -5.30
C GLN A 201 -11.11 -10.13 -5.05
N GLY A 202 -12.05 -9.24 -4.69
CA GLY A 202 -11.71 -7.86 -4.31
C GLY A 202 -10.82 -7.81 -3.07
N VAL A 203 -11.17 -8.56 -2.03
CA VAL A 203 -10.37 -8.63 -0.78
C VAL A 203 -9.00 -9.23 -1.05
N VAL A 204 -8.92 -10.31 -1.84
CA VAL A 204 -7.63 -10.94 -2.22
C VAL A 204 -6.75 -9.95 -2.99
N PHE A 205 -7.33 -9.23 -3.95
CA PHE A 205 -6.63 -8.19 -4.71
C PHE A 205 -6.14 -7.08 -3.78
N GLY A 206 -7.00 -6.59 -2.88
CA GLY A 206 -6.68 -5.52 -1.94
C GLY A 206 -5.55 -5.88 -0.97
N LEU A 207 -5.58 -7.08 -0.40
CA LEU A 207 -4.51 -7.58 0.46
C LEU A 207 -3.19 -7.75 -0.32
N GLY A 208 -3.25 -8.31 -1.52
CA GLY A 208 -2.08 -8.44 -2.39
C GLY A 208 -1.49 -7.09 -2.77
N PHE A 209 -2.33 -6.13 -3.14
CA PHE A 209 -1.95 -4.75 -3.42
C PHE A 209 -1.23 -4.13 -2.22
N PHE A 210 -1.83 -4.22 -1.03
CA PHE A 210 -1.26 -3.65 0.20
C PHE A 210 0.11 -4.26 0.51
N LEU A 211 0.23 -5.59 0.48
CA LEU A 211 1.49 -6.28 0.77
C LEU A 211 2.59 -5.98 -0.27
N ILE A 212 2.25 -5.98 -1.56
CA ILE A 212 3.19 -5.65 -2.63
C ILE A 212 3.66 -4.19 -2.47
N SER A 213 2.74 -3.24 -2.29
CA SER A 213 3.07 -1.82 -2.20
C SER A 213 3.92 -1.45 -0.98
N ILE A 214 3.72 -2.12 0.16
CA ILE A 214 4.49 -1.85 1.38
C ILE A 214 5.81 -2.61 1.45
N PHE A 215 6.03 -3.61 0.59
CA PHE A 215 7.16 -4.55 0.64
C PHE A 215 8.52 -3.85 0.80
N CYS A 216 8.80 -2.83 -0.02
CA CYS A 216 10.07 -2.09 0.06
C CYS A 216 10.24 -1.27 1.34
N PHE A 217 9.17 -1.00 2.07
CA PHE A 217 9.18 -0.16 3.27
C PHE A 217 9.20 -0.97 4.57
N LEU A 218 9.25 -2.30 4.49
CA LEU A 218 9.36 -3.20 5.64
C LEU A 218 10.79 -3.26 6.22
N ASN A 219 11.79 -2.56 5.67
CA ASN A 219 13.20 -2.71 6.08
C ASN A 219 13.73 -4.16 5.92
N ILE A 220 13.18 -4.95 4.98
CA ILE A 220 13.82 -6.21 4.56
C ILE A 220 15.23 -5.91 4.02
N MET A 221 15.34 -4.80 3.29
CA MET A 221 16.59 -4.13 2.98
C MET A 221 16.62 -2.81 3.74
N PRO A 222 17.65 -2.51 4.53
CA PRO A 222 17.73 -1.24 5.26
C PRO A 222 17.76 -0.07 4.27
N LEU A 223 16.78 0.83 4.37
CA LEU A 223 16.76 2.05 3.56
C LEU A 223 17.49 3.19 4.30
N PRO A 224 18.18 4.11 3.58
CA PRO A 224 18.76 5.33 4.14
C PRO A 224 17.67 6.29 4.57
N ARG A 225 17.14 6.10 5.77
CA ARG A 225 16.10 6.96 6.34
C ARG A 225 16.31 7.16 7.84
N PRO A 226 15.97 8.35 8.36
CA PRO A 226 16.13 8.71 9.77
C PRO A 226 15.11 8.03 10.69
N SER A 227 14.15 7.28 10.13
CA SER A 227 13.08 6.63 10.86
C SER A 227 12.81 5.25 10.29
N VAL A 228 12.44 4.34 11.16
CA VAL A 228 12.24 2.93 10.81
C VAL A 228 11.00 2.73 9.95
N ALA A 229 9.95 3.51 10.22
CA ALA A 229 8.73 3.59 9.44
C ALA A 229 8.40 5.06 9.12
N ALA A 230 7.47 5.28 8.20
CA ALA A 230 6.87 6.59 7.99
C ALA A 230 5.43 6.44 7.49
N ASP A 231 4.51 7.27 7.99
CA ASP A 231 3.07 7.18 7.72
C ASP A 231 2.79 7.36 6.22
N ARG A 232 3.53 8.26 5.56
CA ARG A 232 3.45 8.53 4.12
C ARG A 232 3.55 7.31 3.19
N TYR A 233 4.10 6.18 3.62
CA TYR A 233 4.14 4.97 2.80
C TYR A 233 2.75 4.31 2.68
N LEU A 234 1.89 4.52 3.67
CA LEU A 234 0.50 4.02 3.67
C LEU A 234 -0.41 4.75 2.69
N TYR A 235 -0.04 5.95 2.21
CA TYR A 235 -0.90 6.71 1.30
C TYR A 235 -1.24 5.89 0.04
N PHE A 236 -0.24 5.43 -0.71
CA PHE A 236 -0.48 4.55 -1.85
C PHE A 236 -0.99 3.17 -1.44
N SER A 237 -0.40 2.56 -0.40
CA SER A 237 -0.75 1.19 0.01
C SER A 237 -2.20 1.04 0.49
N SER A 238 -2.76 2.08 1.11
CA SER A 238 -4.14 2.08 1.60
C SER A 238 -5.18 2.02 0.48
N VAL A 239 -4.82 2.32 -0.77
CA VAL A 239 -5.66 2.03 -1.96
C VAL A 239 -6.00 0.54 -2.02
N GLY A 240 -5.07 -0.35 -1.68
CA GLY A 240 -5.36 -1.79 -1.58
C GLY A 240 -6.36 -2.10 -0.47
N LEU A 241 -6.22 -1.41 0.67
CA LEU A 241 -7.08 -1.63 1.83
C LEU A 241 -8.52 -1.18 1.60
N THR A 242 -8.79 -0.23 0.69
CA THR A 242 -10.17 0.14 0.35
C THR A 242 -10.97 -1.08 -0.16
N PHE A 243 -10.34 -1.98 -0.93
CA PHE A 243 -11.01 -3.20 -1.40
C PHE A 243 -11.30 -4.20 -0.27
N VAL A 244 -10.53 -4.15 0.82
CA VAL A 244 -10.73 -4.98 2.02
C VAL A 244 -11.87 -4.43 2.88
N THR A 245 -12.00 -3.12 2.99
CA THR A 245 -12.99 -2.47 3.86
C THR A 245 -14.39 -2.38 3.26
N VAL A 246 -14.53 -2.36 1.94
CA VAL A 246 -15.84 -2.27 1.29
C VAL A 246 -16.82 -3.38 1.73
N PRO A 247 -16.47 -4.68 1.73
CA PRO A 247 -17.36 -5.73 2.25
C PRO A 247 -17.73 -5.55 3.73
N ILE A 248 -16.83 -5.01 4.54
CA ILE A 248 -17.08 -4.74 5.96
C ILE A 248 -18.13 -3.64 6.10
N PHE A 249 -18.00 -2.56 5.31
CA PHE A 249 -18.95 -1.45 5.31
C PHE A 249 -20.33 -1.91 4.84
N GLN A 250 -20.39 -2.67 3.75
CA GLN A 250 -21.64 -3.25 3.25
C GLN A 250 -22.31 -4.17 4.28
N PHE A 251 -21.52 -4.95 5.02
CA PHE A 251 -22.04 -5.81 6.08
C PHE A 251 -22.61 -5.00 7.26
N LEU A 252 -21.90 -3.96 7.69
CA LEU A 252 -22.34 -3.09 8.79
C LEU A 252 -23.61 -2.31 8.42
N LEU A 253 -23.69 -1.75 7.21
CA LEU A 253 -24.83 -0.95 6.75
C LEU A 253 -26.13 -1.77 6.58
N LYS A 254 -26.04 -3.10 6.51
CA LYS A 254 -27.22 -3.98 6.56
C LYS A 254 -27.84 -4.08 7.96
N ARG A 255 -27.17 -3.57 8.99
CA ARG A 255 -27.59 -3.67 10.40
C ARG A 255 -27.87 -2.27 10.94
N ARG A 256 -29.01 -2.10 11.64
CA ARG A 256 -29.40 -0.79 12.19
C ARG A 256 -28.33 -0.17 13.11
N TRP A 257 -27.68 -0.99 13.93
CA TRP A 257 -26.57 -0.55 14.79
C TRP A 257 -25.25 -0.31 14.05
N GLY A 258 -25.09 -0.84 12.84
CA GLY A 258 -23.87 -0.66 12.06
C GLY A 258 -23.70 0.77 11.54
N TYR A 259 -24.79 1.49 11.29
CA TYR A 259 -24.76 2.92 10.98
C TYR A 259 -24.13 3.72 12.12
N ALA A 260 -24.58 3.49 13.36
CA ALA A 260 -24.04 4.18 14.52
C ALA A 260 -22.54 3.91 14.70
N LEU A 261 -22.10 2.65 14.56
CA LEU A 261 -20.68 2.31 14.62
C LEU A 261 -19.85 2.96 13.52
N LEU A 262 -20.35 3.01 12.29
CA LEU A 262 -19.65 3.66 11.17
C LEU A 262 -19.55 5.17 11.39
N ILE A 263 -20.61 5.81 11.87
CA ILE A 263 -20.58 7.24 12.21
C ILE A 263 -19.54 7.49 13.30
N ILE A 264 -19.55 6.72 14.39
CA ILE A 264 -18.56 6.84 15.48
C ILE A 264 -17.15 6.65 14.93
N TYR A 265 -16.91 5.60 14.14
CA TYR A 265 -15.61 5.33 13.53
C TYR A 265 -15.15 6.50 12.65
N ILE A 266 -16.01 6.98 11.75
CA ILE A 266 -15.70 8.09 10.84
C ILE A 266 -15.41 9.36 11.65
N SER A 267 -16.20 9.67 12.67
CA SER A 267 -15.98 10.83 13.54
C SER A 267 -14.63 10.77 14.25
N ILE A 268 -14.26 9.62 14.82
CA ILE A 268 -12.95 9.43 15.46
C ILE A 268 -11.82 9.65 14.45
N MET A 269 -11.94 9.06 13.25
CA MET A 269 -10.95 9.19 12.19
C MET A 269 -10.82 10.64 11.70
N MET A 270 -11.92 11.36 11.56
CA MET A 270 -11.91 12.78 11.17
C MET A 270 -11.23 13.66 12.21
N VAL A 271 -11.53 13.48 13.49
CA VAL A 271 -10.90 14.24 14.59
C VAL A 271 -9.38 13.99 14.61
N ASN A 272 -8.98 12.71 14.57
CA ASN A 272 -7.56 12.34 14.55
C ASN A 272 -6.84 12.89 13.31
N THR A 273 -7.52 12.91 12.15
CA THR A 273 -6.96 13.49 10.92
C THR A 273 -6.72 14.98 11.08
N PHE A 274 -7.68 15.71 11.64
CA PHE A 274 -7.55 17.15 11.86
C PHE A 274 -6.37 17.49 12.79
N GLU A 275 -6.27 16.82 13.94
CA GLU A 275 -5.15 16.99 14.88
C GLU A 275 -3.81 16.65 14.22
N ARG A 276 -3.80 15.62 13.39
CA ARG A 276 -2.59 15.19 12.68
C ARG A 276 -2.17 16.19 11.61
N CYS A 277 -3.10 16.80 10.89
CA CYS A 277 -2.80 17.87 9.93
C CYS A 277 -2.14 19.07 10.63
N LEU A 278 -2.63 19.46 11.81
CA LEU A 278 -2.01 20.52 12.62
C LEU A 278 -0.58 20.19 13.00
N THR A 279 -0.31 18.95 13.42
CA THR A 279 1.05 18.50 13.77
C THR A 279 2.05 18.70 12.62
N TRP A 280 1.64 18.43 11.38
CA TRP A 280 2.49 18.57 10.19
C TRP A 280 2.59 20.00 9.66
N SER A 281 1.73 20.92 10.12
CA SER A 281 1.80 22.33 9.73
C SER A 281 3.02 23.07 10.30
N PHE A 282 3.64 22.51 11.35
CA PHE A 282 4.80 23.07 12.05
C PHE A 282 6.14 22.44 11.65
N VAL A 283 6.18 21.60 10.60
CA VAL A 283 7.36 20.84 10.14
C VAL A 283 7.81 21.31 8.76
#